data_AF-A0A1S2CE34-F1
#
_entry.id   AF-A0A1S2CE34-F1
#
_cell.length_a   1.000
_cell.length_b   1.000
_cell.length_c   1.000
_cell.angle_alpha   90.00
_cell.angle_beta   90.00
_cell.angle_gamma   90.00
#
_symmetry.space_group_name_H-M   'P 1'
#
loop_
_entity.id
_entity.type
_entity.pdbx_description
1 polymer ?
#
loop_
_entity_poly.entity_id
_entity_poly.type
_entity_poly.pdbx_seq_one_letter_code
_entity_poly.pdbx_strand_id
1 'polypeptide(L)'
;MQTAVVDYFLEAHRKARFEHHVLKENVLEQVAEAFGLVPSPETVDRLRVIIWDWLRREDIEETQCLLGECQRPVPWHLFLQILDAMKQRCDQSGSFVPTVAFFKSFGLEGTVYEGGKKTKGGYSLPRQFIELVASAGLVGVVALAGWRASEFGFSYSDIQRNRNMDKLDQYAFPHRYQVDWYVYKTSGRVRQLREVTFSAVAIAERLGRMHGSDGDRPCLYGTFNRKIPSQSEESVLKAVSGLWPHYVQHYAGFELIDNWESWQNLAQVEASGDLLTMDQYREKERLLVSRSADEWNELSIDGNLREAYRRTREEWPQLAFFFRKSVGDKKDWVNQYRNGTLRPDWRALLDAHLSDDTRDWLSSLSEVECRSGETSKTIHSEVLGEALYPSPHAFRHMWAEAIYRRFDGDAGWMIRSQFKHISRTMWLAYIRDKDNRAGHQLVKIRVINSLVHNYIKNHGEGYAGEMNKLLRRLLRQTRVQSQEQQMELAEQLANIEVENIKANPWGYCLLMRRTRYRARCVEEGEPMRHNASPELCLGCVHNLMQTTNVEWMLFQIASHVEILNNPVVPDIFKQPSFELVRNVTRHVRTLNARHEALPELESVLTSYKLRAA
;
A
#
# COMPACT_ATOMS: atom_id res chain seq x y z
N MET A 1 -13.02 34.63 26.75
CA MET A 1 -12.54 33.23 26.58
C MET A 1 -13.05 32.62 25.27
N GLN A 2 -14.34 32.71 24.92
CA GLN A 2 -14.86 32.18 23.64
C GLN A 2 -14.24 32.84 22.40
N THR A 3 -14.09 34.17 22.36
CA THR A 3 -13.48 34.89 21.23
C THR A 3 -12.03 34.46 20.98
N ALA A 4 -11.21 34.40 22.03
CA ALA A 4 -9.81 33.96 21.92
C ALA A 4 -9.65 32.51 21.39
N VAL A 5 -10.57 31.60 21.75
CA VAL A 5 -10.58 30.22 21.23
C VAL A 5 -10.97 30.19 19.76
N VAL A 6 -11.94 31.01 19.35
CA VAL A 6 -12.34 31.14 17.94
C VAL A 6 -11.21 31.75 17.11
N ASP A 7 -10.57 32.81 17.59
CA ASP A 7 -9.46 33.47 16.90
C ASP A 7 -8.29 32.51 16.71
N TYR A 8 -7.91 31.80 17.78
CA TYR A 8 -6.89 30.74 17.72
C TYR A 8 -7.26 29.66 16.70
N PHE A 9 -8.50 29.17 16.71
CA PHE A 9 -8.97 28.17 15.76
C PHE A 9 -8.88 28.68 14.32
N LEU A 10 -9.34 29.90 14.05
CA LEU A 10 -9.34 30.47 12.70
C LEU A 10 -7.92 30.67 12.17
N GLU A 11 -6.98 31.05 13.02
CA GLU A 11 -5.55 31.13 12.67
C GLU A 11 -4.96 29.75 12.39
N ALA A 12 -5.14 28.79 13.30
CA ALA A 12 -4.65 27.42 13.12
C ALA A 12 -5.26 26.76 11.88
N HIS A 13 -6.54 27.00 11.60
CA HIS A 13 -7.24 26.50 10.44
C HIS A 13 -6.71 27.09 9.13
N ARG A 14 -6.45 28.40 9.06
CA ARG A 14 -5.83 29.03 7.90
C ARG A 14 -4.46 28.42 7.60
N LYS A 15 -3.63 28.28 8.65
CA LYS A 15 -2.31 27.65 8.54
C LYS A 15 -2.41 26.21 8.03
N ALA A 16 -3.23 25.38 8.66
CA ALA A 16 -3.39 23.98 8.27
C ALA A 16 -3.96 23.83 6.85
N ARG A 17 -4.87 24.72 6.43
CA ARG A 17 -5.42 24.74 5.08
C ARG A 17 -4.36 25.07 4.05
N PHE A 18 -3.54 26.09 4.28
CA PHE A 18 -2.42 26.44 3.40
C PHE A 18 -1.45 25.26 3.26
N GLU A 19 -1.04 24.67 4.38
CA GLU A 19 -0.17 23.49 4.40
C GLU A 19 -0.77 22.31 3.64
N HIS A 20 -2.07 22.06 3.76
CA HIS A 20 -2.74 21.00 3.01
C HIS A 20 -2.84 21.33 1.52
N HIS A 21 -3.18 22.57 1.17
CA HIS A 21 -3.37 23.00 -0.21
C HIS A 21 -2.09 22.89 -1.04
N VAL A 22 -0.97 23.37 -0.50
CA VAL A 22 0.31 23.42 -1.21
C VAL A 22 0.94 22.04 -1.45
N LEU A 23 0.45 21.01 -0.77
CA LEU A 23 0.93 19.62 -0.92
C LEU A 23 0.03 18.76 -1.82
N LYS A 24 -1.07 19.32 -2.36
CA LYS A 24 -1.95 18.62 -3.29
C LYS A 24 -1.23 18.40 -4.62
N GLU A 25 -1.42 17.23 -5.21
CA GLU A 25 -0.80 16.81 -6.47
C GLU A 25 -1.04 17.83 -7.60
N ASN A 26 -2.30 18.18 -7.87
CA ASN A 26 -2.65 19.18 -8.88
C ASN A 26 -2.07 20.58 -8.63
N VAL A 27 -1.84 20.95 -7.37
CA VAL A 27 -1.19 22.23 -7.02
C VAL A 27 0.31 22.13 -7.27
N LEU A 28 0.93 21.02 -6.88
CA LEU A 28 2.36 20.77 -7.10
C LEU A 28 2.72 20.65 -8.58
N GLU A 29 1.83 20.14 -9.42
CA GLU A 29 1.97 20.17 -10.89
C GLU A 29 2.05 21.63 -11.40
N GLN A 30 1.14 22.50 -10.94
CA GLN A 30 1.17 23.92 -11.29
C GLN A 30 2.42 24.63 -10.74
N VAL A 31 2.89 24.25 -9.54
CA VAL A 31 4.15 24.76 -8.97
C VAL A 31 5.33 24.32 -9.84
N ALA A 32 5.36 23.07 -10.29
CA ALA A 32 6.41 22.56 -11.16
C ALA A 32 6.47 23.37 -12.46
N GLU A 33 5.33 23.59 -13.10
CA GLU A 33 5.23 24.42 -14.31
C GLU A 33 5.71 25.86 -14.07
N ALA A 34 5.32 26.47 -12.95
CA ALA A 34 5.73 27.83 -12.60
C ALA A 34 7.24 27.94 -12.28
N PHE A 35 7.87 26.84 -11.83
CA PHE A 35 9.33 26.73 -11.71
C PHE A 35 10.03 26.37 -13.03
N GLY A 36 9.28 26.14 -14.12
CA GLY A 36 9.82 25.68 -15.39
C GLY A 36 10.37 24.26 -15.35
N LEU A 37 9.80 23.42 -14.49
CA LEU A 37 10.07 21.98 -14.38
C LEU A 37 9.02 21.18 -15.16
N VAL A 38 9.35 19.95 -15.55
CA VAL A 38 8.38 19.03 -16.16
C VAL A 38 7.49 18.45 -15.06
N PRO A 39 6.14 18.60 -15.12
CA PRO A 39 5.20 18.09 -14.12
C PRO A 39 5.06 16.57 -14.23
N SER A 40 6.13 15.87 -13.86
CA SER A 40 6.22 14.42 -13.75
C SER A 40 5.91 13.98 -12.32
N PRO A 41 5.42 12.74 -12.10
CA PRO A 41 5.18 12.22 -10.74
C PRO A 41 6.40 12.37 -9.82
N GLU A 42 7.60 12.12 -10.33
CA GLU A 42 8.86 12.25 -9.60
C GLU A 42 9.14 13.70 -9.19
N THR A 43 8.83 14.66 -10.06
CA THR A 43 9.01 16.09 -9.76
C THR A 43 7.97 16.56 -8.75
N VAL A 44 6.73 16.08 -8.86
CA VAL A 44 5.66 16.36 -7.89
C VAL A 44 6.04 15.82 -6.51
N ASP A 45 6.54 14.58 -6.42
CA ASP A 45 7.01 13.99 -5.18
C ASP A 45 8.18 14.77 -4.58
N ARG A 46 9.16 15.14 -5.42
CA ARG A 46 10.30 15.97 -5.01
C ARG A 46 9.86 17.29 -4.40
N LEU A 47 8.99 18.03 -5.09
CA LEU A 47 8.47 19.31 -4.61
C LEU A 47 7.66 19.14 -3.33
N ARG A 48 6.92 18.04 -3.18
CA ARG A 48 6.18 17.72 -1.95
C ARG A 48 7.12 17.61 -0.75
N VAL A 49 8.24 16.88 -0.91
CA VAL A 49 9.25 16.72 0.15
C VAL A 49 9.91 18.07 0.48
N ILE A 50 10.36 18.82 -0.53
CA ILE A 50 11.03 20.12 -0.35
C ILE A 50 10.11 21.11 0.37
N ILE A 51 8.87 21.26 -0.10
CA ILE A 51 7.91 22.21 0.49
C ILE A 51 7.52 21.77 1.90
N TRP A 52 7.31 20.47 2.14
CA TRP A 52 7.03 19.97 3.48
C TRP A 52 8.17 20.27 4.44
N ASP A 53 9.40 19.92 4.09
CA ASP A 53 10.56 20.12 4.95
C ASP A 53 10.78 21.61 5.23
N TRP A 54 10.61 22.49 4.24
CA TRP A 54 10.61 23.94 4.43
C TRP A 54 9.55 24.38 5.45
N LEU A 55 8.29 23.94 5.30
CA LEU A 55 7.18 24.30 6.19
C LEU A 55 7.31 23.71 7.61
N ARG A 56 8.18 22.73 7.83
CA ARG A 56 8.41 22.10 9.14
C ARG A 56 9.64 22.65 9.85
N ARG A 57 10.73 22.86 9.10
CA ARG A 57 12.07 23.09 9.65
C ARG A 57 12.59 24.50 9.39
N GLU A 58 12.07 25.17 8.36
CA GLU A 58 12.55 26.49 7.91
C GLU A 58 14.07 26.53 7.66
N ASP A 59 14.64 25.39 7.22
CA ASP A 59 16.07 25.22 6.95
C ASP A 59 16.41 25.75 5.55
N ILE A 60 16.95 26.97 5.49
CA ILE A 60 17.24 27.68 4.24
C ILE A 60 18.33 26.96 3.44
N GLU A 61 19.41 26.50 4.10
CA GLU A 61 20.56 25.90 3.43
C GLU A 61 20.17 24.58 2.76
N GLU A 62 19.47 23.71 3.50
CA GLU A 62 18.99 22.42 2.96
C GLU A 62 17.98 22.65 1.83
N THR A 63 17.04 23.58 2.01
CA THR A 63 16.01 23.86 0.99
C THR A 63 16.62 24.41 -0.30
N GLN A 64 17.55 25.36 -0.21
CA GLN A 64 18.25 25.91 -1.38
C GLN A 64 19.07 24.84 -2.11
N CYS A 65 19.75 23.96 -1.36
CA CYS A 65 20.49 22.84 -1.93
C CYS A 65 19.56 21.93 -2.74
N LEU A 66 18.43 21.51 -2.16
CA LEU A 66 17.45 20.64 -2.83
C LEU A 66 16.80 21.31 -4.06
N LEU A 67 16.52 22.60 -3.99
CA LEU A 67 16.00 23.38 -5.13
C LEU A 67 17.04 23.50 -6.26
N GLY A 68 18.33 23.57 -5.92
CA GLY A 68 19.44 23.56 -6.89
C GLY A 68 19.63 22.21 -7.60
N GLU A 69 19.24 21.12 -6.94
CA GLU A 69 19.32 19.74 -7.45
C GLU A 69 18.11 19.31 -8.29
N CYS A 70 17.12 20.19 -8.50
CA CYS A 70 16.03 19.95 -9.45
C CYS A 70 16.56 19.84 -10.90
N GLN A 71 15.77 19.26 -11.82
CA GLN A 71 16.12 19.17 -13.26
C GLN A 71 16.59 20.52 -13.83
N ARG A 72 15.96 21.60 -13.37
CA ARG A 72 16.41 22.96 -13.52
C ARG A 72 16.53 23.59 -12.13
N PRO A 73 17.65 24.24 -11.79
CA PRO A 73 17.80 24.93 -10.52
C PRO A 73 16.68 25.97 -10.32
N VAL A 74 15.96 25.87 -9.21
CA VAL A 74 14.88 26.79 -8.86
C VAL A 74 15.44 27.94 -8.02
N PRO A 75 15.34 29.20 -8.46
CA PRO A 75 15.83 30.33 -7.68
C PRO A 75 15.07 30.50 -6.35
N TRP A 76 15.79 30.78 -5.27
CA TRP A 76 15.21 30.96 -3.93
C TRP A 76 14.10 32.02 -3.87
N HIS A 77 14.31 33.17 -4.53
CA HIS A 77 13.32 34.24 -4.56
C HIS A 77 12.02 33.81 -5.23
N LEU A 78 12.11 33.00 -6.30
CA LEU A 78 10.96 32.48 -7.02
C LEU A 78 10.19 31.48 -6.14
N PHE A 79 10.92 30.60 -5.44
CA PHE A 79 10.32 29.67 -4.48
C PHE A 79 9.49 30.39 -3.41
N LEU A 80 10.06 31.40 -2.75
CA LEU A 80 9.34 32.18 -1.74
C LEU A 80 8.15 32.94 -2.34
N GLN A 81 8.34 33.60 -3.49
CA GLN A 81 7.29 34.34 -4.17
C GLN A 81 6.06 33.48 -4.47
N ILE A 82 6.27 32.25 -4.96
CA ILE A 82 5.17 31.32 -5.25
C ILE A 82 4.45 30.89 -3.97
N LEU A 83 5.21 30.52 -2.93
CA LEU A 83 4.61 30.12 -1.66
C LEU A 83 3.81 31.26 -1.01
N ASP A 84 4.33 32.49 -1.04
CA ASP A 84 3.64 33.66 -0.51
C ASP A 84 2.37 33.98 -1.32
N ALA A 85 2.43 33.91 -2.65
CA ALA A 85 1.26 34.10 -3.50
C ALA A 85 0.19 33.03 -3.24
N MET A 86 0.58 31.78 -2.97
CA MET A 86 -0.34 30.72 -2.57
C MET A 86 -0.94 30.96 -1.18
N LYS A 87 -0.12 31.41 -0.22
CA LYS A 87 -0.58 31.75 1.12
C LYS A 87 -1.61 32.88 1.09
N GLN A 88 -1.34 33.96 0.36
CA GLN A 88 -2.28 35.08 0.19
C GLN A 88 -3.61 34.62 -0.41
N ARG A 89 -3.59 33.77 -1.45
CA ARG A 89 -4.82 33.18 -2.03
C ARG A 89 -5.57 32.30 -1.04
N CYS A 90 -4.86 31.51 -0.23
CA CYS A 90 -5.46 30.68 0.81
C CYS A 90 -6.08 31.52 1.94
N ASP A 91 -5.44 32.62 2.30
CA ASP A 91 -5.91 33.54 3.35
C ASP A 91 -7.14 34.35 2.92
N GLN A 92 -7.28 34.62 1.61
CA GLN A 92 -8.47 35.23 1.03
C GLN A 92 -9.68 34.27 0.99
N SER A 93 -9.44 32.96 1.06
CA SER A 93 -10.51 31.96 1.12
C SER A 93 -11.14 31.93 2.51
N GLY A 94 -12.48 32.07 2.60
CA GLY A 94 -13.19 32.14 3.88
C GLY A 94 -12.85 30.99 4.84
N SER A 95 -12.55 31.31 6.10
CA SER A 95 -12.46 30.33 7.20
C SER A 95 -13.81 30.16 7.88
N PHE A 96 -14.10 28.94 8.33
CA PHE A 96 -15.33 28.65 9.05
C PHE A 96 -15.01 27.94 10.35
N VAL A 97 -15.85 28.14 11.36
CA VAL A 97 -15.84 27.36 12.58
C VAL A 97 -16.79 26.17 12.39
N PRO A 98 -16.35 24.92 12.65
CA PRO A 98 -17.16 23.73 12.51
C PRO A 98 -18.52 23.85 13.21
N THR A 99 -19.59 23.65 12.45
CA THR A 99 -20.97 23.64 12.95
C THR A 99 -21.40 22.21 13.32
N VAL A 100 -22.55 22.08 13.99
CA VAL A 100 -23.16 20.76 14.21
C VAL A 100 -23.44 20.05 12.87
N ALA A 101 -23.88 20.80 11.86
CA ALA A 101 -24.12 20.26 10.52
C ALA A 101 -22.82 19.72 9.88
N PHE A 102 -21.69 20.42 10.07
CA PHE A 102 -20.38 19.93 9.64
C PHE A 102 -20.03 18.58 10.29
N PHE A 103 -20.20 18.41 11.59
CA PHE A 103 -19.89 17.11 12.21
C PHE A 103 -20.86 16.00 11.78
N LYS A 104 -22.14 16.33 11.62
CA LYS A 104 -23.15 15.39 11.11
C LYS A 104 -22.88 14.96 9.68
N SER A 105 -22.27 15.79 8.84
CA SER A 105 -21.88 15.40 7.48
C SER A 105 -20.78 14.33 7.46
N PHE A 106 -20.08 14.11 8.58
CA PHE A 106 -19.15 12.99 8.75
C PHE A 106 -19.80 11.78 9.44
N GLY A 107 -21.13 11.75 9.59
CA GLY A 107 -21.83 10.65 10.26
C GLY A 107 -21.69 10.68 11.79
N LEU A 108 -21.30 11.81 12.38
CA LEU A 108 -21.15 11.91 13.82
C LEU A 108 -22.47 12.31 14.48
N GLU A 109 -22.94 11.46 15.37
CA GLU A 109 -24.11 11.73 16.20
C GLU A 109 -23.64 12.27 17.55
N GLY A 110 -24.09 13.48 17.88
CA GLY A 110 -23.79 14.10 19.17
C GLY A 110 -24.38 13.28 20.32
N THR A 111 -24.04 13.62 21.55
CA THR A 111 -24.73 13.07 22.73
C THR A 111 -26.23 13.31 22.61
N VAL A 112 -27.01 12.23 22.49
CA VAL A 112 -28.48 12.28 22.57
C VAL A 112 -28.86 12.63 24.01
N TYR A 113 -29.61 13.72 24.19
CA TYR A 113 -30.28 14.05 25.44
C TYR A 113 -31.64 13.37 25.45
N GLU A 114 -31.71 12.13 25.95
CA GLU A 114 -33.01 11.52 26.27
C GLU A 114 -33.45 11.96 27.67
N GLY A 115 -34.65 12.55 27.77
CA GLY A 115 -35.30 12.86 29.05
C GLY A 115 -34.55 13.84 29.97
N GLY A 116 -33.72 14.73 29.42
CA GLY A 116 -33.02 15.77 30.20
C GLY A 116 -31.86 15.27 31.08
N LYS A 117 -31.48 13.99 31.00
CA LYS A 117 -30.30 13.46 31.69
C LYS A 117 -29.17 13.22 30.69
N LYS A 118 -27.98 13.75 30.98
CA LYS A 118 -26.74 13.36 30.27
C LYS A 118 -26.57 11.86 30.40
N THR A 119 -26.66 11.11 29.31
CA THR A 119 -26.18 9.73 29.27
C THR A 119 -24.68 9.76 29.55
N LYS A 120 -24.26 9.10 30.64
CA LYS A 120 -22.86 9.03 31.05
C LYS A 120 -22.04 8.35 29.96
N GLY A 121 -21.27 9.10 29.17
CA GLY A 121 -20.17 8.55 28.38
C GLY A 121 -19.97 9.07 26.95
N GLY A 122 -20.87 9.86 26.38
CA GLY A 122 -20.67 10.35 25.00
C GLY A 122 -19.69 11.53 24.94
N TYR A 123 -18.71 11.45 24.04
CA TYR A 123 -17.81 12.56 23.74
C TYR A 123 -18.55 13.68 22.99
N SER A 124 -18.08 14.93 23.14
CA SER A 124 -18.56 16.04 22.31
C SER A 124 -18.24 15.78 20.83
N LEU A 125 -19.06 16.34 19.91
CA LEU A 125 -18.86 16.19 18.46
C LEU A 125 -17.41 16.49 18.00
N PRO A 126 -16.75 17.58 18.46
CA PRO A 126 -15.34 17.82 18.11
C PRO A 126 -14.40 16.71 18.57
N ARG A 127 -14.64 16.14 19.76
CA ARG A 127 -13.79 15.07 20.30
C ARG A 127 -14.00 13.76 19.55
N GLN A 128 -15.24 13.43 19.20
CA GLN A 128 -15.52 12.27 18.33
C GLN A 128 -14.80 12.42 16.97
N PHE A 129 -14.86 13.62 16.37
CA PHE A 129 -14.18 13.92 15.13
C PHE A 129 -12.65 13.76 15.24
N ILE A 130 -12.05 14.32 16.30
CA ILE A 130 -10.61 14.18 16.56
C ILE A 130 -10.23 12.70 16.72
N GLU A 131 -10.99 11.91 17.48
CA GLU A 131 -10.72 10.48 17.66
C GLU A 131 -10.87 9.68 16.35
N LEU A 132 -11.85 10.03 15.50
CA LEU A 132 -12.04 9.44 14.18
C LEU A 132 -10.85 9.75 13.25
N VAL A 133 -10.43 11.01 13.17
CA VAL A 133 -9.29 11.46 12.35
C VAL A 133 -7.98 10.85 12.85
N ALA A 134 -7.77 10.81 14.17
CA ALA A 134 -6.58 10.19 14.77
C ALA A 134 -6.52 8.69 14.44
N SER A 135 -7.65 7.98 14.56
CA SER A 135 -7.76 6.57 14.19
C SER A 135 -7.48 6.36 12.70
N ALA A 136 -8.00 7.25 11.84
CA ALA A 136 -7.79 7.17 10.39
C ALA A 136 -6.33 7.40 10.01
N GLY A 137 -5.67 8.36 10.65
CA GLY A 137 -4.23 8.58 10.51
C GLY A 137 -3.42 7.34 10.93
N LEU A 138 -3.71 6.78 12.11
CA LEU A 138 -3.02 5.58 12.58
C LEU A 138 -3.24 4.39 11.63
N VAL A 139 -4.48 4.15 11.19
CA VAL A 139 -4.79 3.10 10.20
C VAL A 139 -4.08 3.35 8.87
N GLY A 140 -3.96 4.61 8.44
CA GLY A 140 -3.19 4.99 7.26
C GLY A 140 -1.72 4.59 7.37
N VAL A 141 -1.07 4.83 8.50
CA VAL A 141 0.32 4.39 8.74
C VAL A 141 0.42 2.87 8.78
N VAL A 142 -0.54 2.19 9.41
CA VAL A 142 -0.61 0.72 9.44
C VAL A 142 -0.73 0.14 8.03
N ALA A 143 -1.57 0.73 7.19
CA ALA A 143 -1.77 0.31 5.81
C ALA A 143 -0.53 0.57 4.94
N LEU A 144 0.12 1.72 5.08
CA LEU A 144 1.33 2.08 4.34
C LEU A 144 2.54 1.21 4.71
N ALA A 145 2.65 0.82 5.98
CA ALA A 145 3.79 0.05 6.48
C ALA A 145 3.61 -1.47 6.36
N GLY A 146 2.40 -1.98 6.62
CA GLY A 146 2.11 -3.41 6.67
C GLY A 146 2.80 -4.14 7.83
N TRP A 147 3.21 -3.44 8.90
CA TRP A 147 3.93 -4.04 10.04
C TRP A 147 3.00 -4.76 11.03
N ARG A 148 3.57 -5.48 12.01
CA ARG A 148 2.77 -6.04 13.11
C ARG A 148 2.24 -4.92 14.01
N ALA A 149 1.09 -5.16 14.62
CA ALA A 149 0.45 -4.22 15.52
C ALA A 149 1.36 -3.73 16.67
N SER A 150 2.30 -4.57 17.12
CA SER A 150 3.25 -4.28 18.19
C SER A 150 4.41 -3.36 17.81
N GLU A 151 4.58 -3.07 16.52
CA GLU A 151 5.73 -2.30 16.00
C GLU A 151 5.46 -0.79 15.99
N PHE A 152 4.22 -0.34 16.17
CA PHE A 152 3.81 1.06 16.04
C PHE A 152 4.01 1.89 17.32
N GLY A 153 4.84 1.41 18.26
CA GLY A 153 5.06 2.03 19.56
C GLY A 153 6.09 3.15 19.59
N PHE A 154 6.70 3.46 18.44
CA PHE A 154 7.83 4.37 18.31
C PHE A 154 7.44 5.84 18.49
N SER A 155 8.40 6.61 19.01
CA SER A 155 8.36 8.06 19.11
C SER A 155 8.77 8.70 17.78
N TYR A 156 8.48 10.00 17.60
CA TYR A 156 8.91 10.69 16.39
C TYR A 156 10.45 10.78 16.28
N SER A 157 11.15 10.85 17.42
CA SER A 157 12.62 10.83 17.48
C SER A 157 13.27 9.51 17.04
N ASP A 158 12.50 8.41 16.98
CA ASP A 158 13.00 7.14 16.47
C ASP A 158 13.04 7.08 14.93
N ILE A 159 12.48 8.10 14.26
CA ILE A 159 12.51 8.24 12.80
C ILE A 159 13.83 8.92 12.40
N GLN A 160 14.74 8.13 11.84
CA GLN A 160 15.99 8.60 11.25
C GLN A 160 15.76 9.07 9.82
N ARG A 161 16.26 10.27 9.50
CA ARG A 161 16.26 10.83 8.15
C ARG A 161 17.69 10.83 7.62
N ASN A 162 17.91 10.14 6.50
CA ASN A 162 19.21 10.05 5.84
C ASN A 162 19.08 10.56 4.39
N ARG A 163 20.18 11.06 3.81
CA ARG A 163 20.20 11.42 2.38
C ARG A 163 20.02 10.16 1.53
N ASN A 164 19.15 10.22 0.52
CA ASN A 164 18.92 9.12 -0.40
C ASN A 164 20.08 9.02 -1.38
N MET A 165 20.75 7.86 -1.40
CA MET A 165 21.87 7.57 -2.29
C MET A 165 21.47 6.67 -3.47
N ASP A 166 20.22 6.21 -3.50
CA ASP A 166 19.68 5.37 -4.57
C ASP A 166 19.45 6.20 -5.82
N LYS A 167 20.26 5.98 -6.87
CA LYS A 167 20.21 6.77 -8.12
C LYS A 167 18.87 6.74 -8.83
N LEU A 168 18.06 5.71 -8.61
CA LEU A 168 16.76 5.55 -9.27
C LEU A 168 15.67 6.39 -8.60
N ASP A 169 15.82 6.65 -7.30
CA ASP A 169 14.76 7.21 -6.46
C ASP A 169 15.16 8.53 -5.78
N GLN A 170 16.46 8.83 -5.70
CA GLN A 170 17.01 10.01 -5.02
C GLN A 170 16.48 11.34 -5.56
N TYR A 171 16.03 11.38 -6.83
CA TYR A 171 15.46 12.58 -7.41
C TYR A 171 14.07 12.87 -6.82
N ALA A 172 13.18 11.88 -6.85
CA ALA A 172 11.82 12.02 -6.32
C ALA A 172 11.83 12.15 -4.79
N PHE A 173 12.63 11.33 -4.12
CA PHE A 173 12.75 11.31 -2.66
C PHE A 173 14.20 11.57 -2.27
N PRO A 174 14.60 12.83 -2.00
CA PRO A 174 15.97 13.17 -1.62
C PRO A 174 16.38 12.63 -0.24
N HIS A 175 15.40 12.20 0.56
CA HIS A 175 15.61 11.63 1.87
C HIS A 175 14.99 10.23 1.97
N ARG A 176 15.68 9.34 2.69
CA ARG A 176 15.19 8.05 3.15
C ARG A 176 14.83 8.17 4.63
N TYR A 177 13.73 7.54 5.02
CA TYR A 177 13.25 7.55 6.40
C TYR A 177 13.23 6.14 6.95
N GLN A 178 13.85 5.96 8.11
CA GLN A 178 13.96 4.66 8.76
C GLN A 178 13.57 4.77 10.22
N VAL A 179 12.70 3.88 10.67
CA VAL A 179 12.32 3.75 12.07
C VAL A 179 13.21 2.70 12.71
N ASP A 180 13.99 3.09 13.71
CA ASP A 180 14.80 2.19 14.52
C ASP A 180 14.03 1.81 15.79
N TRP A 181 13.34 0.66 15.77
CA TRP A 181 12.42 0.31 16.85
C TRP A 181 12.38 -1.18 17.18
N TYR A 182 11.74 -1.51 18.32
CA TYR A 182 11.58 -2.87 18.78
C TYR A 182 10.35 -3.56 18.18
N VAL A 183 10.55 -4.77 17.69
CA VAL A 183 9.49 -5.72 17.37
C VAL A 183 9.28 -6.62 18.58
N TYR A 184 8.13 -6.49 19.22
CA TYR A 184 7.74 -7.32 20.36
C TYR A 184 7.04 -8.60 19.88
N LYS A 185 7.54 -9.76 20.34
CA LYS A 185 6.98 -11.10 20.11
C LYS A 185 6.79 -11.79 21.45
N THR A 186 6.00 -12.86 21.47
CA THR A 186 5.78 -13.70 22.67
C THR A 186 7.09 -14.27 23.25
N SER A 187 8.12 -14.47 22.44
CA SER A 187 9.43 -15.00 22.86
C SER A 187 10.50 -13.94 23.17
N GLY A 188 10.16 -12.64 23.13
CA GLY A 188 11.11 -11.56 23.39
C GLY A 188 10.96 -10.35 22.45
N ARG A 189 11.91 -9.41 22.52
CA ARG A 189 11.96 -8.21 21.67
C ARG A 189 13.20 -8.20 20.79
N VAL A 190 13.06 -7.76 19.54
CA VAL A 190 14.18 -7.62 18.59
C VAL A 190 14.17 -6.20 18.05
N ARG A 191 15.29 -5.48 18.16
CA ARG A 191 15.45 -4.16 17.54
C ARG A 191 15.61 -4.32 16.03
N GLN A 192 14.83 -3.60 15.25
CA GLN A 192 14.81 -3.66 13.80
C GLN A 192 14.75 -2.25 13.21
N LEU A 193 15.58 -2.04 12.19
CA LEU A 193 15.52 -0.86 11.35
C LEU A 193 14.55 -1.13 10.19
N ARG A 194 13.51 -0.32 10.09
CA ARG A 194 12.43 -0.44 9.09
C ARG A 194 12.36 0.82 8.23
N GLU A 195 12.27 0.67 6.92
CA GLU A 195 12.02 1.82 6.03
C GLU A 195 10.54 2.22 6.04
N VAL A 196 10.28 3.53 6.03
CA VAL A 196 8.95 4.11 5.93
C VAL A 196 8.91 5.16 4.83
N THR A 197 7.75 5.33 4.21
CA THR A 197 7.56 6.35 3.18
C THR A 197 7.44 7.74 3.80
N PHE A 198 7.75 8.76 3.01
CA PHE A 198 7.53 10.16 3.37
C PHE A 198 6.09 10.40 3.88
N SER A 199 5.08 9.82 3.22
CA SER A 199 3.67 9.96 3.65
C SER A 199 3.42 9.43 5.06
N ALA A 200 4.05 8.31 5.44
CA ALA A 200 3.95 7.78 6.79
C ALA A 200 4.57 8.73 7.82
N VAL A 201 5.71 9.35 7.49
CA VAL A 201 6.38 10.36 8.34
C VAL A 201 5.51 11.60 8.52
N ALA A 202 4.93 12.13 7.43
CA ALA A 202 4.06 13.30 7.48
C ALA A 202 2.80 13.05 8.34
N ILE A 203 2.22 11.85 8.25
CA ILE A 203 1.09 11.45 9.11
C ILE A 203 1.56 11.30 10.57
N ALA A 204 2.70 10.65 10.82
CA ALA A 204 3.24 10.44 12.16
C ALA A 204 3.51 11.77 12.88
N GLU A 205 4.07 12.76 12.18
CA GLU A 205 4.30 14.09 12.74
C GLU A 205 2.98 14.79 13.13
N ARG A 206 1.99 14.76 12.24
CA ARG A 206 0.67 15.37 12.48
C ARG A 206 -0.06 14.71 13.65
N LEU A 207 -0.01 13.38 13.73
CA LEU A 207 -0.57 12.63 14.87
C LEU A 207 0.18 12.93 16.17
N GLY A 208 1.52 13.02 16.13
CA GLY A 208 2.33 13.36 17.29
C GLY A 208 1.93 14.72 17.86
N ARG A 209 1.80 15.73 17.00
CA ARG A 209 1.30 17.07 17.39
C ARG A 209 -0.13 17.03 17.92
N MET A 210 -1.02 16.25 17.29
CA MET A 210 -2.42 16.11 17.72
C MET A 210 -2.54 15.50 19.12
N HIS A 211 -1.70 14.51 19.44
CA HIS A 211 -1.67 13.87 20.76
C HIS A 211 -0.84 14.64 21.80
N GLY A 212 -0.09 15.65 21.38
CA GLY A 212 0.89 16.33 22.23
C GLY A 212 2.03 15.38 22.65
N SER A 213 2.42 14.45 21.79
CA SER A 213 3.50 13.51 22.05
C SER A 213 4.86 14.23 22.02
N ASP A 214 5.52 14.29 23.17
CA ASP A 214 6.84 14.87 23.38
C ASP A 214 7.88 13.80 23.74
N GLY A 215 9.14 14.02 23.33
CA GLY A 215 10.27 13.13 23.60
C GLY A 215 10.01 11.68 23.14
N ASP A 216 10.26 10.72 24.04
CA ASP A 216 10.18 9.28 23.78
C ASP A 216 8.74 8.71 23.75
N ARG A 217 7.72 9.57 23.74
CA ARG A 217 6.32 9.11 23.70
C ARG A 217 5.91 8.68 22.29
N PRO A 218 5.11 7.60 22.17
CA PRO A 218 4.53 7.19 20.90
C PRO A 218 3.88 8.35 20.14
N CYS A 219 4.23 8.50 18.86
CA CYS A 219 3.72 9.59 18.02
C CYS A 219 2.37 9.26 17.36
N LEU A 220 2.02 7.97 17.21
CA LEU A 220 0.86 7.55 16.42
C LEU A 220 -0.47 7.45 17.19
N TYR A 221 -0.44 7.47 18.53
CA TYR A 221 -1.64 7.36 19.35
C TYR A 221 -1.45 8.04 20.72
N GLY A 222 -2.56 8.50 21.30
CA GLY A 222 -2.57 9.06 22.65
C GLY A 222 -2.24 8.02 23.73
N THR A 223 -1.40 8.40 24.68
CA THR A 223 -0.87 7.51 25.74
C THR A 223 -1.43 7.77 27.13
N PHE A 224 -2.39 8.69 27.24
CA PHE A 224 -3.02 9.07 28.51
C PHE A 224 -3.51 7.82 29.28
N ASN A 225 -3.09 7.71 30.54
CA ASN A 225 -3.43 6.63 31.49
C ASN A 225 -2.93 5.22 31.12
N ARG A 226 -1.89 5.09 30.28
CA ARG A 226 -1.30 3.78 29.96
C ARG A 226 -0.14 3.42 30.87
N LYS A 227 -0.12 2.15 31.31
CA LYS A 227 1.00 1.59 32.09
C LYS A 227 2.28 1.44 31.28
N ILE A 228 2.17 1.01 30.03
CA ILE A 228 3.31 0.85 29.11
C ILE A 228 2.96 1.59 27.82
N PRO A 229 3.31 2.88 27.69
CA PRO A 229 2.95 3.69 26.54
C PRO A 229 3.36 3.10 25.20
N SER A 230 4.53 2.44 25.13
CA SER A 230 5.07 1.83 23.91
C SER A 230 4.33 0.58 23.41
N GLN A 231 3.41 0.01 24.19
CA GLN A 231 2.57 -1.10 23.74
C GLN A 231 1.47 -0.60 22.82
N SER A 232 1.69 -0.80 21.52
CA SER A 232 0.85 -0.28 20.46
C SER A 232 -0.35 -1.17 20.13
N GLU A 233 -0.28 -2.49 20.35
CA GLU A 233 -1.24 -3.49 19.90
C GLU A 233 -2.71 -3.11 20.17
N GLU A 234 -3.05 -2.76 21.42
CA GLU A 234 -4.41 -2.39 21.80
C GLU A 234 -4.91 -1.14 21.07
N SER A 235 -4.06 -0.12 20.93
CA SER A 235 -4.39 1.12 20.20
C SER A 235 -4.60 0.85 18.72
N VAL A 236 -3.72 0.05 18.11
CA VAL A 236 -3.82 -0.27 16.69
C VAL A 236 -5.09 -1.07 16.45
N LEU A 237 -5.36 -2.11 17.25
CA LEU A 237 -6.58 -2.91 17.12
C LEU A 237 -7.83 -2.05 17.34
N LYS A 238 -7.84 -1.19 18.36
CA LYS A 238 -8.96 -0.29 18.64
C LYS A 238 -9.21 0.69 17.49
N ALA A 239 -8.18 1.28 16.89
CA ALA A 239 -8.32 2.20 15.78
C ALA A 239 -8.83 1.48 14.51
N VAL A 240 -8.27 0.31 14.21
CA VAL A 240 -8.65 -0.51 13.06
C VAL A 240 -10.12 -0.96 13.17
N SER A 241 -10.51 -1.57 14.28
CA SER A 241 -11.89 -2.06 14.46
C SER A 241 -12.87 -0.92 14.69
N GLY A 242 -12.45 0.17 15.36
CA GLY A 242 -13.30 1.31 15.68
C GLY A 242 -13.72 2.13 14.46
N LEU A 243 -12.93 2.12 13.39
CA LEU A 243 -13.28 2.79 12.13
C LEU A 243 -14.21 1.98 11.23
N TRP A 244 -14.32 0.67 11.45
CA TRP A 244 -15.15 -0.20 10.62
C TRP A 244 -16.61 0.24 10.50
N PRO A 245 -17.33 0.59 11.60
CA PRO A 245 -18.70 1.11 11.48
C PRO A 245 -18.81 2.30 10.53
N HIS A 246 -17.87 3.24 10.65
CA HIS A 246 -17.84 4.44 9.81
C HIS A 246 -17.56 4.09 8.35
N TYR A 247 -16.62 3.18 8.09
CA TYR A 247 -16.35 2.66 6.75
C TYR A 247 -17.58 2.00 6.10
N VAL A 248 -18.30 1.14 6.82
CA VAL A 248 -19.51 0.46 6.32
C VAL A 248 -20.58 1.46 5.86
N GLN A 249 -20.71 2.57 6.58
CA GLN A 249 -21.80 3.54 6.39
C GLN A 249 -21.43 4.70 5.47
N HIS A 250 -20.17 5.14 5.47
CA HIS A 250 -19.76 6.42 4.88
C HIS A 250 -18.58 6.29 3.91
N TYR A 251 -18.16 5.08 3.54
CA TYR A 251 -17.18 4.94 2.48
C TYR A 251 -17.75 5.45 1.15
N ALA A 252 -17.06 6.40 0.52
CA ALA A 252 -17.54 7.08 -0.69
C ALA A 252 -17.86 6.11 -1.85
N GLY A 253 -17.14 4.97 -1.95
CA GLY A 253 -17.44 3.94 -2.94
C GLY A 253 -18.75 3.19 -2.68
N PHE A 254 -19.17 3.08 -1.42
CA PHE A 254 -20.45 2.48 -1.03
C PHE A 254 -21.60 3.48 -1.18
N GLU A 255 -21.38 4.74 -0.80
CA GLU A 255 -22.33 5.82 -1.05
C GLU A 255 -22.63 5.99 -2.56
N LEU A 256 -21.61 5.82 -3.41
CA LEU A 256 -21.76 5.79 -4.86
C LEU A 256 -22.73 4.68 -5.30
N ILE A 257 -22.63 3.49 -4.71
CA ILE A 257 -23.53 2.35 -5.01
C ILE A 257 -24.94 2.66 -4.52
N ASP A 258 -25.11 3.16 -3.30
CA ASP A 258 -26.41 3.56 -2.76
C ASP A 258 -27.12 4.55 -3.67
N ASN A 259 -26.39 5.59 -4.09
CA ASN A 259 -26.90 6.62 -4.97
C ASN A 259 -27.26 6.06 -6.35
N TRP A 260 -26.46 5.13 -6.88
CA TRP A 260 -26.74 4.46 -8.15
C TRP A 260 -27.96 3.53 -8.06
N GLU A 261 -28.09 2.73 -7.00
CA GLU A 261 -29.27 1.88 -6.78
C GLU A 261 -30.54 2.72 -6.59
N SER A 262 -30.45 3.83 -5.84
CA SER A 262 -31.53 4.81 -5.69
C SER A 262 -31.96 5.38 -7.05
N TRP A 263 -30.99 5.79 -7.89
CA TRP A 263 -31.27 6.27 -9.25
C TRP A 263 -31.97 5.21 -10.13
N GLN A 264 -31.47 3.98 -10.14
CA GLN A 264 -32.04 2.89 -10.94
C GLN A 264 -33.49 2.58 -10.51
N ASN A 265 -33.76 2.57 -9.21
CA ASN A 265 -35.12 2.37 -8.68
C ASN A 265 -36.06 3.52 -9.11
N LEU A 266 -35.60 4.77 -9.05
CA LEU A 266 -36.38 5.93 -9.50
C LEU A 266 -36.67 5.88 -10.99
N ALA A 267 -35.65 5.57 -11.81
CA ALA A 267 -35.79 5.42 -13.25
C ALA A 267 -36.77 4.29 -13.61
N GLN A 268 -36.79 3.21 -12.84
CA GLN A 268 -37.74 2.11 -13.03
C GLN A 268 -39.18 2.51 -12.74
N VAL A 269 -39.43 3.28 -11.68
CA VAL A 269 -40.76 3.81 -11.33
C VAL A 269 -41.27 4.77 -12.42
N GLU A 270 -40.41 5.64 -12.94
CA GLU A 270 -40.79 6.53 -14.04
C GLU A 270 -41.03 5.75 -15.34
N ALA A 271 -40.24 4.70 -15.60
CA ALA A 271 -40.41 3.83 -16.77
C ALA A 271 -41.68 2.97 -16.70
N SER A 272 -42.17 2.62 -15.50
CA SER A 272 -43.49 1.98 -15.33
C SER A 272 -44.66 2.95 -15.55
N GLY A 273 -44.40 4.25 -15.71
CA GLY A 273 -45.40 5.29 -15.87
C GLY A 273 -46.02 5.75 -14.55
N ASP A 274 -45.46 5.33 -13.41
CA ASP A 274 -45.92 5.73 -12.08
C ASP A 274 -45.39 7.13 -11.72
N LEU A 275 -46.17 7.87 -10.94
CA LEU A 275 -45.74 9.17 -10.42
C LEU A 275 -44.80 8.96 -9.22
N LEU A 276 -43.66 9.66 -9.23
CA LEU A 276 -42.78 9.72 -8.08
C LEU A 276 -43.50 10.39 -6.90
N THR A 277 -43.32 9.81 -5.71
CA THR A 277 -43.69 10.46 -4.45
C THR A 277 -42.84 11.71 -4.21
N MET A 278 -43.29 12.61 -3.32
CA MET A 278 -42.52 13.83 -2.99
C MET A 278 -41.12 13.53 -2.46
N ASP A 279 -40.94 12.44 -1.72
CA ASP A 279 -39.62 12.05 -1.20
C ASP A 279 -38.72 11.49 -2.30
N GLN A 280 -39.28 10.69 -3.22
CA GLN A 280 -38.57 10.22 -4.41
C GLN A 280 -38.15 11.37 -5.33
N TYR A 281 -39.00 12.40 -5.48
CA TYR A 281 -38.68 13.59 -6.26
C TYR A 281 -37.52 14.37 -5.64
N ARG A 282 -37.55 14.59 -4.31
CA ARG A 282 -36.44 15.25 -3.58
C ARG A 282 -35.14 14.46 -3.68
N GLU A 283 -35.21 13.14 -3.59
CA GLU A 283 -34.05 12.26 -3.74
C GLU A 283 -33.48 12.34 -5.17
N LYS A 284 -34.34 12.35 -6.19
CA LYS A 284 -33.93 12.56 -7.58
C LYS A 284 -33.22 13.91 -7.75
N GLU A 285 -33.78 15.00 -7.20
CA GLU A 285 -33.13 16.31 -7.22
C GLU A 285 -31.76 16.29 -6.54
N ARG A 286 -31.64 15.64 -5.37
CA ARG A 286 -30.36 15.47 -4.66
C ARG A 286 -29.33 14.74 -5.53
N LEU A 287 -29.71 13.66 -6.21
CA LEU A 287 -28.82 12.89 -7.09
C LEU A 287 -28.37 13.71 -8.30
N LEU A 288 -29.27 14.52 -8.87
CA LEU A 288 -29.00 15.39 -10.02
C LEU A 288 -28.06 16.56 -9.70
N VAL A 289 -27.93 16.96 -8.43
CA VAL A 289 -26.89 17.92 -8.00
C VAL A 289 -25.49 17.34 -8.18
N SER A 290 -25.33 16.02 -8.05
CA SER A 290 -24.02 15.37 -8.09
C SER A 290 -23.59 14.91 -9.48
N ARG A 291 -24.53 14.46 -10.31
CA ARG A 291 -24.29 14.01 -11.69
C ARG A 291 -25.55 14.20 -12.53
N SER A 292 -25.36 14.37 -13.82
CA SER A 292 -26.44 14.36 -14.80
C SER A 292 -27.13 12.99 -14.90
N ALA A 293 -28.34 12.98 -15.45
CA ALA A 293 -29.10 11.76 -15.68
C ALA A 293 -28.36 10.77 -16.58
N ASP A 294 -27.71 11.26 -17.64
CA ASP A 294 -26.96 10.43 -18.58
C ASP A 294 -25.75 9.79 -17.90
N GLU A 295 -25.00 10.55 -17.10
CA GLU A 295 -23.89 10.01 -16.31
C GLU A 295 -24.34 8.92 -15.33
N TRP A 296 -25.52 9.04 -14.73
CA TRP A 296 -26.06 7.99 -13.87
C TRP A 296 -26.48 6.73 -14.63
N ASN A 297 -27.06 6.90 -15.82
CA ASN A 297 -27.49 5.79 -16.67
C ASN A 297 -26.30 5.00 -17.25
N GLU A 298 -25.22 5.69 -17.59
CA GLU A 298 -24.00 5.09 -18.15
C GLU A 298 -23.02 4.59 -17.09
N LEU A 299 -23.27 4.86 -15.80
CA LEU A 299 -22.36 4.54 -14.72
C LEU A 299 -22.16 3.01 -14.58
N SER A 300 -20.93 2.56 -14.80
CA SER A 300 -20.51 1.18 -14.53
C SER A 300 -19.77 1.12 -13.19
N ILE A 301 -20.28 0.28 -12.27
CA ILE A 301 -19.63 0.01 -10.98
C ILE A 301 -18.75 -1.25 -11.09
N ASP A 302 -17.52 -1.17 -10.57
CA ASP A 302 -16.59 -2.30 -10.49
C ASP A 302 -17.20 -3.47 -9.69
N GLY A 303 -17.06 -4.69 -10.22
CA GLY A 303 -17.63 -5.89 -9.60
C GLY A 303 -17.06 -6.21 -8.22
N ASN A 304 -15.77 -5.93 -7.98
CA ASN A 304 -15.18 -6.14 -6.65
C ASN A 304 -15.67 -5.10 -5.65
N LEU A 305 -15.93 -3.86 -6.09
CA LEU A 305 -16.52 -2.83 -5.25
C LEU A 305 -17.96 -3.20 -4.84
N ARG A 306 -18.77 -3.72 -5.78
CA ARG A 306 -20.12 -4.23 -5.47
C ARG A 306 -20.07 -5.40 -4.48
N GLU A 307 -19.16 -6.35 -4.67
CA GLU A 307 -19.03 -7.49 -3.75
C GLU A 307 -18.55 -7.04 -2.37
N ALA A 308 -17.59 -6.11 -2.30
CA ALA A 308 -17.14 -5.52 -1.04
C ALA A 308 -18.28 -4.78 -0.33
N TYR A 309 -19.09 -4.00 -1.06
CA TYR A 309 -20.28 -3.32 -0.54
C TYR A 309 -21.26 -4.32 0.08
N ARG A 310 -21.62 -5.34 -0.70
CA ARG A 310 -22.57 -6.38 -0.31
C ARG A 310 -22.10 -7.12 0.95
N ARG A 311 -20.91 -7.71 0.91
CA ARG A 311 -20.34 -8.45 2.05
C ARG A 311 -20.21 -7.59 3.29
N THR A 312 -19.65 -6.38 3.16
CA THR A 312 -19.40 -5.50 4.32
C THR A 312 -20.70 -5.12 5.03
N ARG A 313 -21.80 -4.92 4.30
CA ARG A 313 -23.10 -4.53 4.88
C ARG A 313 -23.90 -5.72 5.39
N GLU A 314 -23.95 -6.82 4.65
CA GLU A 314 -24.64 -8.04 5.10
C GLU A 314 -24.00 -8.63 6.36
N GLU A 315 -22.66 -8.61 6.42
CA GLU A 315 -21.89 -9.13 7.56
C GLU A 315 -21.76 -8.12 8.70
N TRP A 316 -22.24 -6.88 8.54
CA TRP A 316 -22.09 -5.85 9.57
C TRP A 316 -22.79 -6.19 10.90
N PRO A 317 -24.03 -6.72 10.94
CA PRO A 317 -24.70 -7.00 12.22
C PRO A 317 -23.92 -7.96 13.13
N GLN A 318 -23.37 -9.05 12.58
CA GLN A 318 -22.51 -10.00 13.29
C GLN A 318 -21.20 -9.36 13.78
N LEU A 319 -20.57 -8.51 12.94
CA LEU A 319 -19.35 -7.78 13.31
C LEU A 319 -19.60 -6.70 14.36
N ALA A 320 -20.72 -5.97 14.26
CA ALA A 320 -21.14 -4.98 15.23
C ALA A 320 -21.39 -5.62 16.60
N PHE A 321 -22.02 -6.80 16.61
CA PHE A 321 -22.15 -7.60 17.82
C PHE A 321 -20.78 -8.00 18.36
N PHE A 322 -19.89 -8.54 17.53
CA PHE A 322 -18.54 -8.97 17.93
C PHE A 322 -17.70 -7.83 18.52
N PHE A 323 -17.60 -6.68 17.84
CA PHE A 323 -16.79 -5.54 18.28
C PHE A 323 -17.32 -4.82 19.50
N ARG A 324 -18.61 -4.95 19.83
CA ARG A 324 -19.18 -4.34 21.02
C ARG A 324 -18.56 -4.94 22.28
N LYS A 325 -18.07 -4.07 23.18
CA LYS A 325 -17.54 -4.48 24.49
C LYS A 325 -18.63 -5.18 25.31
N SER A 326 -18.24 -6.19 26.10
CA SER A 326 -19.12 -6.94 27.01
C SER A 326 -19.51 -6.12 28.25
N VAL A 327 -20.17 -4.99 28.03
CA VAL A 327 -20.66 -4.05 29.05
C VAL A 327 -22.12 -3.68 28.77
N GLY A 328 -22.83 -3.18 29.78
CA GLY A 328 -24.26 -2.87 29.65
C GLY A 328 -25.05 -4.10 29.22
N ASP A 329 -25.84 -3.96 28.15
CA ASP A 329 -26.70 -5.02 27.61
C ASP A 329 -25.92 -6.28 27.18
N LYS A 330 -24.63 -6.16 26.80
CA LYS A 330 -23.76 -7.30 26.42
C LYS A 330 -23.06 -7.96 27.61
N LYS A 331 -23.24 -7.45 28.83
CA LYS A 331 -22.63 -8.08 30.01
C LYS A 331 -23.27 -9.44 30.24
N ASP A 332 -22.47 -10.50 30.34
CA ASP A 332 -22.97 -11.87 30.58
C ASP A 332 -23.94 -12.36 29.48
N TRP A 333 -23.74 -11.91 28.24
CA TRP A 333 -24.65 -12.16 27.11
C TRP A 333 -24.84 -13.66 26.80
N VAL A 334 -23.83 -14.50 27.06
CA VAL A 334 -23.92 -15.96 26.86
C VAL A 334 -24.97 -16.57 27.81
N ASN A 335 -24.93 -16.19 29.09
CA ASN A 335 -25.94 -16.62 30.06
C ASN A 335 -27.32 -16.05 29.72
N GLN A 336 -27.39 -14.80 29.26
CA GLN A 336 -28.66 -14.21 28.82
C GLN A 336 -29.25 -14.93 27.60
N TYR A 337 -28.40 -15.36 26.65
CA TYR A 337 -28.83 -16.12 25.49
C TYR A 337 -29.40 -17.48 25.91
N ARG A 338 -28.64 -18.24 26.71
CA ARG A 338 -29.06 -19.54 27.25
C ARG A 338 -30.37 -19.46 28.04
N ASN A 339 -30.51 -18.43 28.88
CA ASN A 339 -31.69 -18.27 29.73
C ASN A 339 -32.88 -17.61 29.00
N GLY A 340 -32.75 -17.28 27.71
CA GLY A 340 -33.83 -16.64 26.96
C GLY A 340 -34.17 -15.23 27.45
N THR A 341 -33.22 -14.50 28.03
CA THR A 341 -33.37 -13.10 28.48
C THR A 341 -32.60 -12.10 27.62
N LEU A 342 -31.77 -12.57 26.67
CA LEU A 342 -31.07 -11.70 25.72
C LEU A 342 -32.07 -10.94 24.85
N ARG A 343 -31.74 -9.69 24.54
CA ARG A 343 -32.53 -8.81 23.65
C ARG A 343 -32.91 -9.51 22.33
N PRO A 344 -34.14 -9.31 21.82
CA PRO A 344 -34.65 -10.11 20.69
C PRO A 344 -33.84 -10.03 19.40
N ASP A 345 -33.31 -8.86 19.06
CA ASP A 345 -32.49 -8.65 17.86
C ASP A 345 -31.18 -9.45 17.89
N TRP A 346 -30.52 -9.50 19.05
CA TRP A 346 -29.29 -10.28 19.23
C TRP A 346 -29.57 -11.78 19.31
N ARG A 347 -30.70 -12.17 19.90
CA ARG A 347 -31.12 -13.57 19.86
C ARG A 347 -31.34 -14.02 18.42
N ALA A 348 -32.12 -13.27 17.64
CA ALA A 348 -32.37 -13.59 16.24
C ALA A 348 -31.08 -13.67 15.42
N LEU A 349 -30.12 -12.76 15.67
CA LEU A 349 -28.80 -12.80 15.06
C LEU A 349 -28.05 -14.10 15.43
N LEU A 350 -27.96 -14.44 16.71
CA LEU A 350 -27.28 -15.65 17.15
C LEU A 350 -27.96 -16.91 16.63
N ASP A 351 -29.29 -16.96 16.63
CA ASP A 351 -30.06 -18.10 16.12
C ASP A 351 -29.84 -18.35 14.63
N ALA A 352 -29.58 -17.29 13.84
CA ALA A 352 -29.31 -17.38 12.42
C ALA A 352 -27.91 -17.91 12.09
N HIS A 353 -26.95 -17.82 13.03
CA HIS A 353 -25.55 -18.17 12.78
C HIS A 353 -25.04 -19.35 13.61
N LEU A 354 -25.69 -19.68 14.73
CA LEU A 354 -25.30 -20.83 15.55
C LEU A 354 -25.95 -22.11 15.06
N SER A 355 -25.15 -23.16 14.97
CA SER A 355 -25.60 -24.52 14.72
C SER A 355 -26.42 -25.08 15.88
N ASP A 356 -27.24 -26.10 15.58
CA ASP A 356 -27.99 -26.83 16.59
C ASP A 356 -27.05 -27.48 17.63
N ASP A 357 -25.94 -28.06 17.18
CA ASP A 357 -24.93 -28.66 18.05
C ASP A 357 -24.38 -27.66 19.08
N THR A 358 -24.07 -26.44 18.65
CA THR A 358 -23.59 -25.40 19.56
C THR A 358 -24.67 -24.91 20.52
N ARG A 359 -25.93 -24.82 20.07
CA ARG A 359 -27.06 -24.48 20.96
C ARG A 359 -27.28 -25.55 22.03
N ASP A 360 -27.18 -26.82 21.66
CA ASP A 360 -27.29 -27.95 22.59
C ASP A 360 -26.13 -27.97 23.58
N TRP A 361 -24.90 -27.75 23.09
CA TRP A 361 -23.73 -27.61 23.95
C TRP A 361 -23.89 -26.45 24.94
N LEU A 362 -24.33 -25.27 24.50
CA LEU A 362 -24.56 -24.12 25.39
C LEU A 362 -25.62 -24.40 26.46
N SER A 363 -26.63 -25.20 26.12
CA SER A 363 -27.67 -25.63 27.06
C SER A 363 -27.14 -26.60 28.13
N SER A 364 -26.05 -27.32 27.84
CA SER A 364 -25.40 -28.24 28.78
C SER A 364 -24.44 -27.55 29.77
N LEU A 365 -24.02 -26.30 29.50
CA LEU A 365 -23.05 -25.57 30.30
C LEU A 365 -23.66 -24.96 31.57
N SER A 366 -22.88 -24.98 32.66
CA SER A 366 -23.18 -24.23 33.88
C SER A 366 -23.00 -22.72 33.70
N GLU A 367 -23.60 -21.91 34.59
CA GLU A 367 -23.43 -20.44 34.57
C GLU A 367 -21.97 -19.97 34.65
N VAL A 368 -21.13 -20.73 35.35
CA VAL A 368 -19.70 -20.42 35.51
C VAL A 368 -18.97 -20.67 34.20
N GLU A 369 -19.28 -21.77 33.51
CA GLU A 369 -18.68 -22.11 32.22
C GLU A 369 -19.12 -21.12 31.12
N CYS A 370 -20.37 -20.65 31.15
CA CYS A 370 -20.86 -19.60 30.25
C CYS A 370 -20.13 -18.26 30.42
N ARG A 371 -19.58 -17.98 31.61
CA ARG A 371 -18.79 -16.76 31.89
C ARG A 371 -17.32 -16.90 31.46
N SER A 372 -16.89 -18.08 31.03
CA SER A 372 -15.52 -18.29 30.61
C SER A 372 -15.20 -17.55 29.30
N GLY A 373 -13.96 -17.07 29.18
CA GLY A 373 -13.48 -16.43 27.97
C GLY A 373 -13.43 -17.40 26.78
N GLU A 374 -13.08 -18.66 27.04
CA GLU A 374 -13.06 -19.74 26.06
C GLU A 374 -14.45 -20.01 25.47
N THR A 375 -15.50 -20.12 26.28
CA THR A 375 -16.87 -20.27 25.78
C THR A 375 -17.26 -19.11 24.87
N SER A 376 -16.99 -17.87 25.29
CA SER A 376 -17.27 -16.69 24.47
C SER A 376 -16.49 -16.70 23.15
N LYS A 377 -15.24 -17.16 23.14
CA LYS A 377 -14.41 -17.27 21.92
C LYS A 377 -14.95 -18.32 20.96
N THR A 378 -15.39 -19.49 21.46
CA THR A 378 -15.98 -20.53 20.62
C THR A 378 -17.22 -20.03 19.91
N ILE A 379 -18.15 -19.41 20.65
CA ILE A 379 -19.38 -18.85 20.07
C ILE A 379 -19.03 -17.73 19.09
N HIS A 380 -18.11 -16.83 19.45
CA HIS A 380 -17.68 -15.77 18.53
C HIS A 380 -17.04 -16.32 17.25
N SER A 381 -16.26 -17.41 17.32
CA SER A 381 -15.65 -18.03 16.13
C SER A 381 -16.71 -18.57 15.18
N GLU A 382 -17.78 -19.17 15.70
CA GLU A 382 -18.87 -19.71 14.88
C GLU A 382 -19.74 -18.61 14.30
N VAL A 383 -20.13 -17.62 15.12
CA VAL A 383 -20.92 -16.45 14.67
C VAL A 383 -20.17 -15.65 13.61
N LEU A 384 -18.84 -15.52 13.73
CA LEU A 384 -18.05 -14.85 12.71
C LEU A 384 -17.88 -15.70 11.46
N GLY A 385 -17.81 -17.03 11.54
CA GLY A 385 -17.65 -17.91 10.38
C GLY A 385 -16.56 -17.41 9.41
N GLU A 386 -16.95 -17.20 8.15
CA GLU A 386 -16.11 -16.69 7.05
C GLU A 386 -16.18 -15.15 6.87
N ALA A 387 -16.71 -14.42 7.87
CA ALA A 387 -16.88 -12.98 7.80
C ALA A 387 -15.55 -12.24 7.66
N LEU A 388 -15.52 -11.23 6.79
CA LEU A 388 -14.36 -10.37 6.61
C LEU A 388 -14.37 -9.23 7.62
N TYR A 389 -13.34 -9.18 8.45
CA TYR A 389 -13.19 -8.11 9.43
C TYR A 389 -11.80 -7.47 9.40
N PRO A 390 -11.70 -6.18 9.71
CA PRO A 390 -10.44 -5.46 9.65
C PRO A 390 -9.55 -5.89 10.83
N SER A 391 -8.29 -6.13 10.52
CA SER A 391 -7.26 -6.36 11.52
C SER A 391 -5.92 -5.80 11.03
N PRO A 392 -4.97 -5.49 11.94
CA PRO A 392 -3.62 -5.11 11.55
C PRO A 392 -2.96 -6.20 10.68
N HIS A 393 -3.33 -7.47 10.90
CA HIS A 393 -2.88 -8.59 10.08
C HIS A 393 -3.47 -8.54 8.67
N ALA A 394 -4.74 -8.18 8.50
CA ALA A 394 -5.37 -8.01 7.20
C ALA A 394 -4.67 -6.89 6.39
N PHE A 395 -4.34 -5.76 7.01
CA PHE A 395 -3.56 -4.70 6.34
C PHE A 395 -2.20 -5.18 5.86
N ARG A 396 -1.55 -6.07 6.61
CA ARG A 396 -0.30 -6.69 6.17
C ARG A 396 -0.48 -7.57 4.93
N HIS A 397 -1.61 -8.29 4.82
CA HIS A 397 -1.96 -9.03 3.61
C HIS A 397 -2.24 -8.11 2.43
N MET A 398 -3.00 -7.03 2.65
CA MET A 398 -3.30 -6.03 1.62
C MET A 398 -2.03 -5.35 1.13
N TRP A 399 -1.11 -5.01 2.02
CA TRP A 399 0.18 -4.42 1.67
C TRP A 399 1.00 -5.37 0.79
N ALA A 400 1.13 -6.64 1.21
CA ALA A 400 1.87 -7.64 0.44
C ALA A 400 1.25 -7.87 -0.95
N GLU A 401 -0.08 -7.86 -1.03
CA GLU A 401 -0.81 -7.97 -2.29
C GLU A 401 -0.63 -6.74 -3.19
N ALA A 402 -0.66 -5.53 -2.62
CA ALA A 402 -0.42 -4.30 -3.36
C ALA A 402 0.98 -4.30 -3.98
N ILE A 403 2.01 -4.70 -3.22
CA ILE A 403 3.37 -4.88 -3.74
C ILE A 403 3.39 -5.97 -4.82
N TYR A 404 2.79 -7.13 -4.56
CA TYR A 404 2.77 -8.22 -5.54
C TYR A 404 2.15 -7.83 -6.88
N ARG A 405 1.11 -7.00 -6.88
CA ARG A 405 0.38 -6.58 -8.08
C ARG A 405 0.99 -5.37 -8.79
N ARG A 406 1.69 -4.48 -8.07
CA ARG A 406 2.15 -3.18 -8.60
C ARG A 406 3.67 -3.04 -8.69
N PHE A 407 4.43 -3.88 -8.01
CA PHE A 407 5.88 -3.79 -8.01
C PHE A 407 6.46 -4.66 -9.13
N ASP A 408 7.05 -4.01 -10.13
CA ASP A 408 7.68 -4.67 -11.28
C ASP A 408 9.08 -5.26 -10.97
N GLY A 409 9.56 -5.13 -9.73
CA GLY A 409 10.81 -5.73 -9.26
C GLY A 409 10.66 -7.09 -8.58
N ASP A 410 11.66 -7.53 -7.80
CA ASP A 410 11.52 -8.73 -6.98
C ASP A 410 10.59 -8.47 -5.79
N ALA A 411 9.28 -8.67 -6.00
CA ALA A 411 8.26 -8.57 -4.97
C ALA A 411 8.56 -9.46 -3.75
N GLY A 412 9.21 -10.61 -3.97
CA GLY A 412 9.66 -11.49 -2.89
C GLY A 412 10.74 -10.83 -2.04
N TRP A 413 11.74 -10.20 -2.66
CA TRP A 413 12.75 -9.43 -1.95
C TRP A 413 12.13 -8.26 -1.20
N MET A 414 11.25 -7.47 -1.83
CA MET A 414 10.60 -6.32 -1.20
C MET A 414 9.76 -6.72 0.01
N ILE A 415 8.99 -7.79 -0.11
CA ILE A 415 8.16 -8.29 1.00
C ILE A 415 9.05 -8.87 2.13
N ARG A 416 10.13 -9.60 1.79
CA ARG A 416 11.10 -10.10 2.79
C ARG A 416 11.87 -8.97 3.47
N SER A 417 12.26 -7.93 2.75
CA SER A 417 12.98 -6.79 3.31
C SER A 417 12.07 -5.97 4.23
N GLN A 418 10.80 -5.77 3.85
CA GLN A 418 9.81 -5.05 4.65
C GLN A 418 9.33 -5.83 5.87
N PHE A 419 9.27 -7.16 5.83
CA PHE A 419 8.82 -7.97 6.98
C PHE A 419 9.96 -8.62 7.79
N LYS A 420 11.20 -8.59 7.27
CA LYS A 420 12.49 -9.11 7.78
C LYS A 420 12.53 -10.62 8.10
N HIS A 421 11.42 -11.25 8.45
CA HIS A 421 11.30 -12.68 8.76
C HIS A 421 10.00 -13.25 8.19
N ILE A 422 10.08 -13.80 6.98
CA ILE A 422 9.01 -14.58 6.35
C ILE A 422 9.57 -15.99 6.12
N SER A 423 8.95 -17.01 6.72
CA SER A 423 9.22 -18.39 6.36
C SER A 423 8.62 -18.70 4.98
N ARG A 424 9.12 -19.73 4.29
CA ARG A 424 8.57 -20.19 3.00
C ARG A 424 7.05 -20.45 3.08
N THR A 425 6.57 -21.00 4.19
CA THR A 425 5.13 -21.23 4.46
C THR A 425 4.35 -19.93 4.64
N MET A 426 4.87 -18.96 5.40
CA MET A 426 4.24 -17.64 5.52
C MET A 426 4.19 -16.93 4.17
N TRP A 427 5.25 -17.02 3.37
CA TRP A 427 5.30 -16.48 2.02
C TRP A 427 4.16 -17.02 1.15
N LEU A 428 4.03 -18.36 1.07
CA LEU A 428 2.97 -19.00 0.31
C LEU A 428 1.58 -18.56 0.79
N ALA A 429 1.35 -18.43 2.10
CA ALA A 429 0.09 -17.91 2.63
C ALA A 429 -0.20 -16.45 2.23
N TYR A 430 0.83 -15.62 2.05
CA TYR A 430 0.65 -14.22 1.62
C TYR A 430 0.29 -14.10 0.14
N ILE A 431 0.71 -15.02 -0.73
CA ILE A 431 0.54 -14.92 -2.19
C ILE A 431 -0.49 -15.90 -2.78
N ARG A 432 -0.86 -16.95 -2.03
CA ARG A 432 -1.78 -17.99 -2.49
C ARG A 432 -3.14 -17.38 -2.82
N ASP A 433 -3.65 -17.73 -4.01
CA ASP A 433 -4.95 -17.33 -4.56
C ASP A 433 -5.17 -15.83 -4.83
N LYS A 434 -4.14 -14.97 -4.71
CA LYS A 434 -4.22 -13.51 -4.94
C LYS A 434 -3.74 -13.05 -6.33
N ASP A 435 -3.53 -14.00 -7.22
CA ASP A 435 -3.09 -13.76 -8.58
C ASP A 435 -4.31 -13.37 -9.43
N ASN A 436 -4.44 -12.09 -9.81
CA ASN A 436 -5.51 -11.64 -10.70
C ASN A 436 -5.20 -12.11 -12.14
N ARG A 437 -5.27 -13.44 -12.35
CA ARG A 437 -4.70 -14.11 -13.52
C ARG A 437 -5.26 -13.53 -14.81
N ALA A 438 -6.54 -13.19 -14.90
CA ALA A 438 -7.12 -12.66 -16.14
C ALA A 438 -6.53 -11.27 -16.53
N GLY A 439 -6.49 -10.32 -15.60
CA GLY A 439 -5.92 -8.99 -15.84
C GLY A 439 -4.39 -9.02 -16.05
N HIS A 440 -3.69 -9.82 -15.23
CA HIS A 440 -2.25 -10.05 -15.40
C HIS A 440 -1.94 -10.72 -16.73
N GLN A 441 -2.75 -11.66 -17.23
CA GLN A 441 -2.50 -12.29 -18.52
C GLN A 441 -2.65 -11.31 -19.69
N LEU A 442 -3.66 -10.43 -19.68
CA LEU A 442 -3.81 -9.40 -20.73
C LEU A 442 -2.65 -8.40 -20.75
N VAL A 443 -2.22 -7.92 -19.58
CA VAL A 443 -1.06 -7.03 -19.46
C VAL A 443 0.22 -7.77 -19.86
N LYS A 444 0.40 -9.02 -19.42
CA LYS A 444 1.54 -9.86 -19.82
C LYS A 444 1.59 -10.07 -21.32
N ILE A 445 0.48 -10.38 -21.97
CA ILE A 445 0.39 -10.53 -23.42
C ILE A 445 0.77 -9.21 -24.11
N ARG A 446 0.27 -8.05 -23.63
CA ARG A 446 0.66 -6.74 -24.17
C ARG A 446 2.16 -6.45 -24.02
N VAL A 447 2.74 -6.77 -22.86
CA VAL A 447 4.18 -6.59 -22.60
C VAL A 447 5.01 -7.55 -23.45
N ILE A 448 4.63 -8.83 -23.55
CA ILE A 448 5.30 -9.81 -24.41
C ILE A 448 5.25 -9.33 -25.86
N ASN A 449 4.09 -8.91 -26.35
CA ASN A 449 3.93 -8.35 -27.68
C ASN A 449 4.86 -7.15 -27.88
N SER A 450 4.82 -6.15 -27.00
CA SER A 450 5.70 -4.97 -27.10
C SER A 450 7.18 -5.34 -27.08
N LEU A 451 7.59 -6.26 -26.19
CA LEU A 451 8.97 -6.70 -26.05
C LEU A 451 9.48 -7.43 -27.30
N VAL A 452 8.66 -8.33 -27.86
CA VAL A 452 8.97 -9.09 -29.09
C VAL A 452 8.96 -8.17 -30.31
N HIS A 453 7.99 -7.26 -30.43
CA HIS A 453 7.93 -6.27 -31.51
C HIS A 453 9.16 -5.35 -31.49
N ASN A 454 9.52 -4.80 -30.32
CA ASN A 454 10.72 -3.97 -30.17
C ASN A 454 11.99 -4.76 -30.50
N TYR A 455 12.06 -6.02 -30.10
CA TYR A 455 13.18 -6.89 -30.42
C TYR A 455 13.33 -7.10 -31.93
N ILE A 456 12.23 -7.39 -32.65
CA ILE A 456 12.24 -7.60 -34.10
C ILE A 456 12.58 -6.30 -34.83
N LYS A 457 11.93 -5.19 -34.46
CA LYS A 457 12.15 -3.85 -35.04
C LYS A 457 13.60 -3.40 -34.94
N ASN A 458 14.24 -3.66 -33.80
CA ASN A 458 15.64 -3.29 -33.56
C ASN A 458 16.62 -4.40 -33.96
N HIS A 459 16.19 -5.45 -34.67
CA HIS A 459 17.03 -6.59 -35.07
C HIS A 459 17.84 -7.21 -33.91
N GLY A 460 17.28 -7.17 -32.69
CA GLY A 460 17.89 -7.63 -31.46
C GLY A 460 19.04 -6.78 -30.92
N GLU A 461 19.28 -5.57 -31.45
CA GLU A 461 20.22 -4.59 -30.88
C GLU A 461 19.76 -4.12 -29.50
N GLY A 462 20.69 -4.00 -28.55
CA GLY A 462 20.38 -3.66 -27.16
C GLY A 462 19.85 -4.82 -26.30
N TYR A 463 19.81 -6.05 -26.84
CA TYR A 463 19.37 -7.25 -26.13
C TYR A 463 20.50 -8.28 -25.95
N ALA A 464 20.44 -9.04 -24.84
CA ALA A 464 21.38 -10.13 -24.53
C ALA A 464 20.67 -11.34 -23.87
N GLY A 465 21.44 -12.38 -23.57
CA GLY A 465 20.96 -13.62 -22.94
C GLY A 465 20.80 -14.80 -23.90
N GLU A 466 20.47 -15.96 -23.35
CA GLU A 466 20.27 -17.17 -24.17
C GLU A 466 18.97 -17.07 -24.98
N MET A 467 17.95 -16.39 -24.47
CA MET A 467 16.73 -16.12 -25.23
C MET A 467 17.02 -15.24 -26.46
N ASN A 468 17.90 -14.24 -26.34
CA ASN A 468 18.35 -13.44 -27.50
C ASN A 468 18.99 -14.34 -28.57
N LYS A 469 19.82 -15.31 -28.19
CA LYS A 469 20.42 -16.25 -29.15
C LYS A 469 19.35 -17.11 -29.84
N LEU A 470 18.34 -17.56 -29.10
CA LEU A 470 17.22 -18.32 -29.65
C LEU A 470 16.42 -17.48 -30.65
N LEU A 471 16.00 -16.27 -30.25
CA LEU A 471 15.24 -15.36 -31.11
C LEU A 471 16.03 -14.96 -32.36
N ARG A 472 17.34 -14.66 -32.26
CA ARG A 472 18.18 -14.41 -33.45
C ARG A 472 18.22 -15.60 -34.40
N ARG A 473 18.25 -16.84 -33.90
CA ARG A 473 18.24 -18.03 -34.76
C ARG A 473 16.89 -18.20 -35.46
N LEU A 474 15.79 -18.00 -34.73
CA LEU A 474 14.43 -18.08 -35.29
C LEU A 474 14.22 -17.04 -36.38
N LEU A 475 14.62 -15.78 -36.13
CA LEU A 475 14.50 -14.68 -37.09
C LEU A 475 15.40 -14.83 -38.32
N ARG A 476 16.58 -15.46 -38.18
CA ARG A 476 17.45 -15.75 -39.34
C ARG A 476 16.90 -16.84 -40.24
N GLN A 477 16.11 -17.77 -39.70
CA GLN A 477 15.48 -18.86 -40.47
C GLN A 477 14.22 -18.40 -41.21
N THR A 478 13.61 -17.30 -40.77
CA THR A 478 12.46 -16.65 -41.42
C THR A 478 12.98 -15.66 -42.48
N ARG A 479 12.86 -16.01 -43.77
CA ARG A 479 13.28 -15.15 -44.90
C ARG A 479 12.47 -13.84 -44.96
N VAL A 480 13.09 -12.80 -45.52
CA VAL A 480 12.60 -11.43 -45.81
C VAL A 480 11.08 -11.29 -45.66
N GLN A 481 10.66 -10.73 -44.53
CA GLN A 481 9.27 -10.52 -44.17
C GLN A 481 8.86 -9.06 -44.43
N SER A 482 7.67 -8.86 -44.99
CA SER A 482 7.00 -7.54 -44.96
C SER A 482 6.74 -7.11 -43.51
N GLN A 483 6.46 -5.83 -43.28
CA GLN A 483 6.13 -5.32 -41.95
C GLN A 483 4.93 -6.05 -41.32
N GLU A 484 3.92 -6.40 -42.11
CA GLU A 484 2.75 -7.18 -41.68
C GLU A 484 3.14 -8.60 -41.26
N GLN A 485 4.03 -9.26 -42.00
CA GLN A 485 4.52 -10.61 -41.67
C GLN A 485 5.40 -10.62 -40.40
N GLN A 486 6.13 -9.51 -40.14
CA GLN A 486 6.88 -9.35 -38.89
C GLN A 486 5.96 -9.18 -37.68
N MET A 487 4.85 -8.46 -37.85
CA MET A 487 3.82 -8.33 -36.80
C MET A 487 3.13 -9.66 -36.54
N GLU A 488 2.77 -10.40 -37.58
CA GLU A 488 2.16 -11.73 -37.43
C GLU A 488 3.11 -12.72 -36.72
N LEU A 489 4.41 -12.71 -37.07
CA LEU A 489 5.40 -13.53 -36.39
C LEU A 489 5.56 -13.13 -34.91
N ALA A 490 5.54 -11.82 -34.62
CA ALA A 490 5.61 -11.32 -33.24
C ALA A 490 4.42 -11.78 -32.41
N GLU A 491 3.21 -11.68 -32.97
CA GLU A 491 1.97 -12.14 -32.34
C GLU A 491 1.95 -13.66 -32.16
N GLN A 492 2.42 -14.43 -33.15
CA GLN A 492 2.52 -15.88 -33.03
C GLN A 492 3.50 -16.28 -31.92
N LEU A 493 4.69 -15.66 -31.87
CA LEU A 493 5.66 -15.90 -30.79
C LEU A 493 5.09 -15.52 -29.42
N ALA A 494 4.42 -14.38 -29.32
CA ALA A 494 3.89 -13.86 -28.07
C ALA A 494 2.69 -14.66 -27.53
N ASN A 495 1.77 -15.06 -28.41
CA ASN A 495 0.50 -15.69 -28.02
C ASN A 495 0.57 -17.22 -27.97
N ILE A 496 1.45 -17.84 -28.76
CA ILE A 496 1.52 -19.31 -28.91
C ILE A 496 2.72 -19.90 -28.17
N GLU A 497 3.92 -19.33 -28.37
CA GLU A 497 5.16 -19.92 -27.88
C GLU A 497 5.52 -19.47 -26.46
N VAL A 498 5.30 -18.20 -26.13
CA VAL A 498 5.53 -17.66 -24.78
C VAL A 498 4.32 -17.96 -23.89
N GLU A 499 4.50 -18.79 -22.88
CA GLU A 499 3.46 -19.14 -21.92
C GLU A 499 3.25 -18.04 -20.87
N ASN A 500 4.34 -17.38 -20.46
CA ASN A 500 4.29 -16.40 -19.38
C ASN A 500 5.55 -15.52 -19.38
N ILE A 501 5.43 -14.28 -18.91
CA ILE A 501 6.55 -13.37 -18.67
C ILE A 501 6.68 -13.04 -17.18
N LYS A 502 7.93 -12.97 -16.70
CA LYS A 502 8.27 -12.39 -15.40
C LYS A 502 9.46 -11.44 -15.57
N ALA A 503 9.29 -10.17 -15.21
CA ALA A 503 10.40 -9.23 -15.13
C ALA A 503 11.23 -9.51 -13.87
N ASN A 504 12.55 -9.42 -14.01
CA ASN A 504 13.49 -9.44 -12.89
C ASN A 504 14.52 -8.31 -13.13
N PRO A 505 15.23 -7.87 -12.07
CA PRO A 505 16.25 -6.81 -12.21
C PRO A 505 17.31 -7.14 -13.29
N TRP A 506 17.65 -8.42 -13.46
CA TRP A 506 18.63 -8.94 -14.42
C TRP A 506 18.00 -9.48 -15.74
N GLY A 507 16.76 -9.13 -16.06
CA GLY A 507 16.13 -9.46 -17.34
C GLY A 507 14.72 -10.07 -17.25
N TYR A 508 14.11 -10.22 -18.42
CA TYR A 508 12.77 -10.79 -18.61
C TYR A 508 12.85 -12.31 -18.80
N CYS A 509 12.19 -13.05 -17.92
CA CYS A 509 11.96 -14.48 -18.08
C CYS A 509 10.77 -14.71 -19.00
N LEU A 510 11.04 -14.96 -20.29
CA LEU A 510 10.08 -15.38 -21.30
C LEU A 510 9.97 -16.91 -21.26
N LEU A 511 9.06 -17.42 -20.43
CA LEU A 511 8.88 -18.87 -20.27
C LEU A 511 8.23 -19.43 -21.54
N MET A 512 8.98 -20.24 -22.27
CA MET A 512 8.51 -20.84 -23.52
C MET A 512 7.80 -22.17 -23.22
N ARG A 513 6.58 -22.32 -23.73
CA ARG A 513 5.70 -23.47 -23.46
C ARG A 513 6.40 -24.81 -23.74
N ARG A 514 7.06 -24.91 -24.90
CA ARG A 514 7.74 -26.14 -25.38
C ARG A 514 9.03 -26.46 -24.66
N THR A 515 9.67 -25.49 -24.00
CA THR A 515 10.97 -25.69 -23.35
C THR A 515 10.93 -25.37 -21.87
N ARG A 516 9.74 -25.31 -21.24
CA ARG A 516 9.57 -24.98 -19.82
C ARG A 516 10.43 -25.83 -18.89
N TYR A 517 10.55 -27.12 -19.18
CA TYR A 517 11.36 -28.09 -18.44
C TYR A 517 12.87 -27.82 -18.49
N ARG A 518 13.34 -26.95 -19.40
CA ARG A 518 14.75 -26.53 -19.51
C ARG A 518 15.06 -25.27 -18.70
N ALA A 519 14.08 -24.70 -17.99
CA ALA A 519 14.35 -23.59 -17.07
C ALA A 519 15.28 -24.07 -15.95
N ARG A 520 16.28 -23.26 -15.58
CA ARG A 520 17.23 -23.65 -14.52
C ARG A 520 16.61 -23.69 -13.12
N CYS A 521 15.42 -23.10 -12.95
CA CYS A 521 14.67 -23.10 -11.70
C CYS A 521 13.62 -24.22 -11.63
N VAL A 522 13.74 -25.27 -12.44
CA VAL A 522 12.80 -26.40 -12.41
C VAL A 522 13.03 -27.23 -11.15
N GLU A 523 11.96 -27.44 -10.39
CA GLU A 523 11.87 -28.42 -9.32
C GLU A 523 10.68 -29.33 -9.64
N GLU A 524 10.85 -30.65 -9.53
CA GLU A 524 9.78 -31.63 -9.79
C GLU A 524 9.09 -31.50 -11.16
N GLY A 525 9.83 -31.01 -12.17
CA GLY A 525 9.34 -30.86 -13.54
C GLY A 525 8.64 -29.53 -13.84
N GLU A 526 8.44 -28.66 -12.83
CA GLU A 526 7.80 -27.35 -13.00
C GLU A 526 8.73 -26.17 -12.65
N PRO A 527 8.74 -25.07 -13.45
CA PRO A 527 9.59 -23.91 -13.18
C PRO A 527 9.18 -23.13 -11.92
N MET A 528 10.00 -23.19 -10.88
CA MET A 528 9.85 -22.42 -9.64
C MET A 528 10.38 -21.00 -9.81
N ARG A 529 9.70 -20.18 -10.63
CA ARG A 529 10.13 -18.81 -10.99
C ARG A 529 10.24 -17.83 -9.81
N HIS A 530 9.77 -18.19 -8.61
CA HIS A 530 9.98 -17.42 -7.38
C HIS A 530 11.41 -17.57 -6.82
N ASN A 531 12.11 -18.67 -7.16
CA ASN A 531 13.52 -18.88 -6.85
C ASN A 531 14.46 -18.14 -7.82
N ALA A 532 13.93 -17.29 -8.70
CA ALA A 532 14.72 -16.56 -9.67
C ALA A 532 15.84 -15.77 -8.97
N SER A 533 17.08 -16.10 -9.32
CA SER A 533 18.27 -15.41 -8.87
C SER A 533 19.21 -15.18 -10.07
N PRO A 534 20.19 -14.27 -9.99
CA PRO A 534 21.19 -14.08 -11.04
C PRO A 534 21.90 -15.39 -11.45
N GLU A 535 22.24 -16.25 -10.48
CA GLU A 535 22.95 -17.52 -10.72
C GLU A 535 22.13 -18.47 -11.60
N LEU A 536 20.82 -18.52 -11.35
CA LEU A 536 19.90 -19.36 -12.12
C LEU A 536 19.51 -18.70 -13.45
N CYS A 537 19.29 -17.39 -13.47
CA CYS A 537 18.65 -16.74 -14.61
C CYS A 537 19.62 -16.32 -15.71
N LEU A 538 20.84 -15.86 -15.38
CA LEU A 538 21.77 -15.32 -16.39
C LEU A 538 22.17 -16.35 -17.45
N GLY A 539 22.19 -17.64 -17.08
CA GLY A 539 22.43 -18.76 -18.00
C GLY A 539 21.17 -19.52 -18.43
N CYS A 540 19.97 -19.05 -18.08
CA CYS A 540 18.73 -19.72 -18.41
C CYS A 540 18.31 -19.43 -19.86
N VAL A 541 17.81 -20.45 -20.57
CA VAL A 541 17.32 -20.34 -21.95
C VAL A 541 16.15 -19.37 -22.11
N HIS A 542 15.43 -19.10 -21.02
CA HIS A 542 14.26 -18.23 -20.99
C HIS A 542 14.57 -16.77 -20.65
N ASN A 543 15.82 -16.43 -20.31
CA ASN A 543 16.17 -15.08 -19.89
C ASN A 543 16.56 -14.19 -21.08
N LEU A 544 15.85 -13.06 -21.23
CA LEU A 544 16.11 -12.01 -22.20
C LEU A 544 16.48 -10.71 -21.46
N MET A 545 17.67 -10.20 -21.70
CA MET A 545 18.18 -8.98 -21.06
C MET A 545 18.12 -7.79 -22.02
N GLN A 546 17.94 -6.59 -21.47
CA GLN A 546 18.03 -5.30 -22.15
C GLN A 546 19.11 -4.42 -21.52
N THR A 547 19.55 -3.37 -22.22
CA THR A 547 20.56 -2.41 -21.72
C THR A 547 20.14 -1.77 -20.38
N THR A 548 18.84 -1.55 -20.15
CA THR A 548 18.30 -1.02 -18.88
C THR A 548 18.50 -1.95 -17.69
N ASN A 549 18.77 -3.24 -17.91
CA ASN A 549 19.06 -4.19 -16.83
C ASN A 549 20.51 -4.11 -16.32
N VAL A 550 21.39 -3.37 -16.99
CA VAL A 550 22.83 -3.32 -16.65
C VAL A 550 23.04 -2.77 -15.24
N GLU A 551 22.47 -1.62 -14.91
CA GLU A 551 22.60 -1.00 -13.57
C GLU A 551 22.14 -1.93 -12.45
N TRP A 552 21.01 -2.59 -12.66
CA TRP A 552 20.45 -3.54 -11.71
C TRP A 552 21.32 -4.78 -11.52
N MET A 553 21.92 -5.30 -12.59
CA MET A 553 22.88 -6.41 -12.47
C MET A 553 24.12 -6.00 -11.69
N LEU A 554 24.64 -4.79 -11.92
CA LEU A 554 25.79 -4.24 -11.21
C LEU A 554 25.50 -4.05 -9.72
N PHE A 555 24.33 -3.48 -9.40
CA PHE A 555 23.87 -3.33 -8.02
C PHE A 555 23.83 -4.67 -7.27
N GLN A 556 23.32 -5.73 -7.91
CA GLN A 556 23.23 -7.05 -7.28
C GLN A 556 24.59 -7.72 -7.03
N ILE A 557 25.62 -7.42 -7.84
CA ILE A 557 26.95 -8.01 -7.66
C ILE A 557 27.88 -7.17 -6.80
N ALA A 558 27.48 -5.98 -6.33
CA ALA A 558 28.34 -5.08 -5.57
C ALA A 558 28.97 -5.77 -4.34
N SER A 559 28.16 -6.47 -3.55
CA SER A 559 28.65 -7.25 -2.39
C SER A 559 29.58 -8.41 -2.80
N HIS A 560 29.35 -9.01 -3.96
CA HIS A 560 30.22 -10.07 -4.50
C HIS A 560 31.58 -9.52 -4.94
N VAL A 561 31.62 -8.31 -5.49
CA VAL A 561 32.85 -7.59 -5.82
C VAL A 561 33.65 -7.28 -4.55
N GLU A 562 33.00 -6.81 -3.50
CA GLU A 562 33.63 -6.60 -2.18
C GLU A 562 34.21 -7.89 -1.60
N ILE A 563 33.47 -9.01 -1.68
CA ILE A 563 33.94 -10.33 -1.25
C ILE A 563 35.21 -10.76 -1.98
N LEU A 564 35.28 -10.53 -3.30
CA LEU A 564 36.46 -10.88 -4.10
C LEU A 564 37.68 -10.02 -3.76
N ASN A 565 37.46 -8.75 -3.39
CA ASN A 565 38.52 -7.84 -2.98
C ASN A 565 39.01 -8.08 -1.54
N ASN A 566 38.18 -8.66 -0.69
CA ASN A 566 38.51 -8.86 0.71
C ASN A 566 39.65 -9.90 0.90
N PRO A 567 40.79 -9.52 1.53
CA PRO A 567 41.92 -10.43 1.73
C PRO A 567 41.66 -11.51 2.79
N VAL A 568 40.68 -11.30 3.68
CA VAL A 568 40.39 -12.19 4.81
C VAL A 568 39.53 -13.39 4.40
N VAL A 569 38.68 -13.22 3.38
CA VAL A 569 37.74 -14.26 2.97
C VAL A 569 38.50 -15.41 2.26
N PRO A 570 38.39 -16.67 2.74
CA PRO A 570 39.02 -17.82 2.10
C PRO A 570 38.53 -18.05 0.67
N ASP A 571 39.39 -18.56 -0.21
CA ASP A 571 39.09 -18.68 -1.65
C ASP A 571 37.92 -19.61 -1.97
N ILE A 572 37.67 -20.62 -1.13
CA ILE A 572 36.51 -21.52 -1.27
C ILE A 572 35.17 -20.76 -1.22
N PHE A 573 35.10 -19.67 -0.45
CA PHE A 573 33.90 -18.82 -0.35
C PHE A 573 33.87 -17.72 -1.43
N LYS A 574 34.99 -17.47 -2.11
CA LYS A 574 35.09 -16.52 -3.22
C LYS A 574 34.67 -17.12 -4.56
N GLN A 575 34.79 -18.43 -4.73
CA GLN A 575 34.51 -19.11 -6.00
C GLN A 575 33.08 -18.85 -6.54
N PRO A 576 31.99 -18.93 -5.74
CA PRO A 576 30.65 -18.61 -6.24
C PRO A 576 30.51 -17.14 -6.65
N SER A 577 31.10 -16.21 -5.88
CA SER A 577 31.13 -14.78 -6.20
C SER A 577 31.89 -14.52 -7.50
N PHE A 578 33.03 -15.19 -7.71
CA PHE A 578 33.81 -15.08 -8.93
C PHE A 578 33.00 -15.52 -10.15
N GLU A 579 32.31 -16.65 -10.06
CA GLU A 579 31.49 -17.16 -11.16
C GLU A 579 30.36 -16.20 -11.52
N LEU A 580 29.67 -15.64 -10.53
CA LEU A 580 28.60 -14.67 -10.73
C LEU A 580 29.12 -13.37 -11.35
N VAL A 581 30.16 -12.76 -10.76
CA VAL A 581 30.76 -11.51 -11.26
C VAL A 581 31.27 -11.70 -12.68
N ARG A 582 31.91 -12.83 -13.00
CA ARG A 582 32.35 -13.16 -14.36
C ARG A 582 31.18 -13.23 -15.34
N ASN A 583 30.07 -13.85 -14.92
CA ASN A 583 28.90 -14.02 -15.76
C ASN A 583 28.22 -12.67 -16.05
N VAL A 584 28.05 -11.84 -15.02
CA VAL A 584 27.53 -10.47 -15.16
C VAL A 584 28.44 -9.62 -16.03
N THR A 585 29.75 -9.61 -15.79
CA THR A 585 30.73 -8.84 -16.59
C THR A 585 30.61 -9.15 -18.09
N ARG A 586 30.43 -10.43 -18.45
CA ARG A 586 30.20 -10.85 -19.84
C ARG A 586 28.93 -10.24 -20.44
N HIS A 587 27.83 -10.21 -19.67
CA HIS A 587 26.56 -9.65 -20.12
C HIS A 587 26.59 -8.11 -20.18
N VAL A 588 27.22 -7.45 -19.21
CA VAL A 588 27.46 -5.99 -19.23
C VAL A 588 28.26 -5.60 -20.46
N ARG A 589 29.35 -6.31 -20.77
CA ARG A 589 30.15 -6.06 -21.98
C ARG A 589 29.33 -6.20 -23.26
N THR A 590 28.36 -7.11 -23.29
CA THR A 590 27.48 -7.33 -24.46
C THR A 590 26.44 -6.22 -24.60
N LEU A 591 25.89 -5.73 -23.49
CA LEU A 591 24.79 -4.76 -23.45
C LEU A 591 25.25 -3.31 -23.48
N ASN A 592 26.41 -3.03 -22.87
CA ASN A 592 27.04 -1.72 -22.80
C ASN A 592 28.57 -1.89 -22.70
N ALA A 593 29.24 -1.98 -23.85
CA ALA A 593 30.68 -2.21 -23.93
C ALA A 593 31.54 -1.05 -23.38
N ARG A 594 30.96 0.14 -23.16
CA ARG A 594 31.64 1.34 -22.63
C ARG A 594 31.23 1.69 -21.21
N HIS A 595 30.60 0.75 -20.50
CA HIS A 595 30.12 0.99 -19.14
C HIS A 595 31.28 1.26 -18.17
N GLU A 596 31.15 2.28 -17.32
CA GLU A 596 32.19 2.75 -16.39
C GLU A 596 32.66 1.69 -15.37
N ALA A 597 31.77 0.78 -14.99
CA ALA A 597 32.09 -0.33 -14.08
C ALA A 597 32.98 -1.45 -14.70
N LEU A 598 33.10 -1.55 -16.03
CA LEU A 598 33.82 -2.67 -16.66
C LEU A 598 35.31 -2.78 -16.27
N PRO A 599 36.10 -1.69 -16.22
CA PRO A 599 37.50 -1.75 -15.78
C PRO A 599 37.66 -2.29 -14.35
N GLU A 600 36.77 -1.90 -13.43
CA GLU A 600 36.79 -2.38 -12.06
C GLU A 600 36.51 -3.89 -12.01
N LEU A 601 35.44 -4.34 -12.66
CA LEU A 601 35.08 -5.75 -12.70
C LEU A 601 36.20 -6.62 -13.30
N GLU A 602 36.85 -6.15 -14.36
CA GLU A 602 37.98 -6.85 -14.99
C GLU A 602 39.21 -6.92 -14.08
N SER A 603 39.52 -5.83 -13.37
CA SER A 603 40.59 -5.79 -12.37
C SER A 603 40.37 -6.81 -11.26
N VAL A 604 39.15 -6.87 -10.71
CA VAL A 604 38.79 -7.79 -9.62
C VAL A 604 38.86 -9.25 -10.07
N LEU A 605 38.33 -9.57 -11.25
CA LEU A 605 38.39 -10.92 -11.82
C LEU A 605 39.82 -11.38 -12.13
N THR A 606 40.67 -10.47 -12.61
CA THR A 606 42.08 -10.77 -12.91
C THR A 606 42.88 -10.99 -11.62
N SER A 607 42.66 -10.13 -10.63
CA SER A 607 43.30 -10.21 -9.31
C SER A 607 42.94 -11.49 -8.55
N TYR A 608 41.72 -12.02 -8.72
CA TYR A 608 41.34 -13.32 -8.17
C TYR A 608 42.08 -14.47 -8.87
N LYS A 609 42.12 -14.47 -10.20
CA LYS A 609 42.83 -15.52 -10.96
C LYS A 609 44.32 -15.59 -10.66
N LEU A 610 44.98 -14.44 -10.45
CA LEU A 610 46.39 -14.38 -10.08
C LEU A 610 46.66 -14.88 -8.66
N ARG A 611 45.66 -14.86 -7.77
CA ARG A 611 45.77 -15.39 -6.38
C ARG A 611 45.43 -16.87 -6.28
N ALA A 612 44.60 -17.36 -7.19
CA ALA A 612 44.16 -18.76 -7.25
C ALA A 612 45.05 -19.66 -8.13
N ALA A 613 45.93 -19.06 -8.95
CA ALA A 613 47.01 -19.74 -9.68
C ALA A 613 48.27 -19.79 -8.81
#